data_AF-A0A929DVB3-F1
#
_entry.id   AF-A0A929DVB3-F1
#
_cell.length_a   1.000
_cell.length_b   1.000
_cell.length_c   1.000
_cell.angle_alpha   90.00
_cell.angle_beta   90.00
_cell.angle_gamma   90.00
#
_symmetry.space_group_name_H-M   'P 1'
#
loop_
_entity.id
_entity.type
_entity.pdbx_description
1 polymer ?
#
loop_
_entity_poly.entity_id
_entity_poly.type
_entity_poly.pdbx_seq_one_letter_code
_entity_poly.pdbx_strand_id
1 'polypeptide(L)'
;LWLQNLLHQELRRNIISSSAMVLLLAPLSLIALIGKTFAPRATVQLINWLRDSFDLKVNTEAMITTSEPEQEATIEMPRLGFTDEEQADRAENFLRTIGLVDGFSRLPVMMGHGSGSQNNPHLTAYDCGACSGRHGGPNARVFAAIANRPEIRALLKQRNIVIPDDTWFLGAEHNTCDEVISWYDTDGIPENLHKAFAALQQDMWVAIRGSAHERCRRLASAPKNPGHEQALRHVVGRSMDFSQARPELGHATNATAFIGRRSLSRGAFFDRRAFLISYDPTLDADGLILEKILLAAGPVGAGINLEYYFSTIDNDAYGCGSKITHNIAGMFGVMEGASSDLRTGLPKQMIEIHEAMRLLVVVEAKTEVLTQIYGRQPELQELIGNGWLLLAAIDPDNGDIKLFEPGEGFVSWDKALTELPVVDKSSDWYQGHEGPLPFALIKQVQHG
;
A
#
# COMPACT_ATOMS: atom_id res chain seq x y z
N LEU A 1 4.21 2.53 -35.86
CA LEU A 1 2.78 2.32 -36.20
C LEU A 1 2.57 1.40 -37.42
N TRP A 2 3.02 1.74 -38.64
CA TRP A 2 2.83 0.85 -39.82
C TRP A 2 3.48 -0.54 -39.67
N LEU A 3 4.75 -0.59 -39.29
CA LEU A 3 5.48 -1.86 -39.07
C LEU A 3 4.85 -2.70 -37.95
N GLN A 4 4.39 -2.04 -36.88
CA GLN A 4 3.75 -2.68 -35.74
C GLN A 4 2.38 -3.25 -36.11
N ASN A 5 1.58 -2.51 -36.89
CA ASN A 5 0.31 -2.99 -37.45
C ASN A 5 0.52 -4.12 -38.47
N LEU A 6 1.54 -4.00 -39.33
CA LEU A 6 1.92 -5.04 -40.30
C LEU A 6 2.29 -6.33 -39.56
N LEU A 7 3.21 -6.26 -38.60
CA LEU A 7 3.62 -7.41 -37.80
C LEU A 7 2.43 -7.99 -37.01
N HIS A 8 1.64 -7.16 -36.32
CA HIS A 8 0.59 -7.66 -35.43
C HIS A 8 -0.63 -8.23 -36.18
N GLN A 9 -1.01 -7.64 -37.34
CA GLN A 9 -2.13 -8.12 -38.14
C GLN A 9 -1.74 -9.29 -39.06
N GLU A 10 -0.57 -9.23 -39.70
CA GLU A 10 -0.14 -10.27 -40.65
C GLU A 10 0.18 -11.59 -39.92
N LEU A 11 0.83 -11.53 -38.75
CA LEU A 11 1.11 -12.69 -37.89
C LEU A 11 -0.16 -13.39 -37.35
N ARG A 12 -1.32 -12.73 -37.39
CA ARG A 12 -2.58 -13.30 -36.90
C ARG A 12 -3.50 -13.78 -38.02
N ARG A 13 -3.32 -13.30 -39.25
CA ARG A 13 -4.25 -13.51 -40.37
C ARG A 13 -3.75 -14.48 -41.44
N ASN A 14 -2.44 -14.64 -41.60
CA ASN A 14 -1.87 -15.41 -42.72
C ASN A 14 -0.91 -16.50 -42.24
N ILE A 15 -1.29 -17.76 -42.44
CA ILE A 15 -0.56 -18.94 -41.93
C ILE A 15 0.88 -19.01 -42.47
N ILE A 16 1.12 -18.65 -43.73
CA ILE A 16 2.42 -18.81 -44.38
C ILE A 16 3.41 -17.75 -43.87
N SER A 17 3.02 -16.48 -43.93
CA SER A 17 3.85 -15.38 -43.43
C SER A 17 4.06 -15.48 -41.92
N SER A 18 3.04 -15.91 -41.17
CA SER A 18 3.15 -16.19 -39.73
C SER A 18 4.18 -17.27 -39.43
N SER A 19 4.13 -18.40 -40.14
CA SER A 19 5.09 -19.50 -39.94
C SER A 19 6.52 -19.08 -40.25
N ALA A 20 6.73 -18.37 -41.37
CA ALA A 20 8.04 -17.87 -41.74
C ALA A 20 8.59 -16.85 -40.73
N MET A 21 7.75 -15.93 -40.26
CA MET A 21 8.15 -14.96 -39.24
C MET A 21 8.42 -15.60 -37.88
N VAL A 22 7.63 -16.58 -37.44
CA VAL A 22 7.88 -17.32 -36.20
C VAL A 22 9.24 -18.02 -36.27
N LEU A 23 9.56 -18.68 -37.38
CA LEU A 23 10.87 -19.32 -37.58
C LEU A 23 12.01 -18.29 -37.55
N LEU A 24 11.81 -17.12 -38.17
CA LEU A 24 12.80 -16.05 -38.18
C LEU A 24 13.02 -15.41 -36.80
N LEU A 25 11.96 -15.28 -36.00
CA LEU A 25 12.00 -14.70 -34.66
C LEU A 25 12.33 -15.72 -33.55
N ALA A 26 12.30 -17.02 -33.84
CA ALA A 26 12.54 -18.08 -32.87
C ALA A 26 13.93 -18.00 -32.20
N PRO A 27 15.04 -17.77 -32.92
CA PRO A 27 16.36 -17.64 -32.28
C PRO A 27 16.43 -16.45 -31.32
N LEU A 28 15.85 -15.30 -31.69
CA LEU A 28 15.79 -14.12 -30.83
C LEU A 28 14.94 -14.39 -29.58
N SER A 29 13.81 -15.06 -29.76
CA SER A 29 12.92 -15.47 -28.66
C SER A 29 13.62 -16.44 -27.71
N LEU A 30 14.41 -17.38 -28.24
CA LEU A 30 15.22 -18.30 -27.45
C LEU A 30 16.29 -17.58 -26.64
N ILE A 31 17.03 -16.63 -27.25
CA ILE A 31 18.02 -15.80 -26.53
C ILE A 31 17.35 -15.01 -25.41
N ALA A 32 16.20 -14.38 -25.69
CA ALA A 32 15.44 -13.64 -24.69
C ALA A 32 14.96 -14.56 -23.54
N LEU A 33 14.51 -15.78 -23.85
CA LEU A 33 14.10 -16.76 -22.85
C LEU A 33 15.27 -17.25 -21.99
N ILE A 34 16.43 -17.54 -22.59
CA ILE A 34 17.67 -17.88 -21.88
C ILE A 34 18.05 -16.74 -20.94
N GLY A 35 18.07 -15.51 -21.44
CA GLY A 35 18.36 -14.32 -20.62
C GLY A 35 17.39 -14.18 -19.45
N LYS A 36 16.08 -14.26 -19.70
CA LYS A 36 15.05 -14.20 -18.65
C LYS A 36 15.19 -15.32 -17.61
N THR A 37 15.66 -16.49 -18.00
CA THR A 37 15.78 -17.65 -17.10
C THR A 37 17.02 -17.57 -16.22
N PHE A 38 18.18 -17.21 -16.79
CA PHE A 38 19.46 -17.22 -16.06
C PHE A 38 19.89 -15.86 -15.50
N ALA A 39 19.37 -14.76 -16.05
CA ALA A 39 19.71 -13.41 -15.66
C ALA A 39 18.49 -12.45 -15.76
N PRO A 40 17.35 -12.77 -15.10
CA PRO A 40 16.08 -12.05 -15.26
C PRO A 40 16.22 -10.54 -15.10
N ARG A 41 16.87 -10.09 -14.03
CA ARG A 41 17.11 -8.68 -13.76
C ARG A 41 17.87 -7.99 -14.89
N ALA A 42 19.01 -8.53 -15.30
CA ALA A 42 19.85 -7.90 -16.33
C ALA A 42 19.12 -7.86 -17.68
N THR A 43 18.39 -8.91 -18.02
CA THR A 43 17.57 -8.96 -19.24
C THR A 43 16.44 -7.94 -19.21
N VAL A 44 15.70 -7.82 -18.11
CA VAL A 44 14.62 -6.82 -17.98
C VAL A 44 15.17 -5.40 -18.01
N GLN A 45 16.30 -5.14 -17.34
CA GLN A 45 16.96 -3.83 -17.40
C GLN A 45 17.39 -3.47 -18.82
N LEU A 46 17.98 -4.41 -19.57
CA LEU A 46 18.34 -4.20 -20.97
C LEU A 46 17.12 -3.93 -21.84
N ILE A 47 16.04 -4.70 -21.67
CA ILE A 47 14.79 -4.51 -22.43
C ILE A 47 14.18 -3.15 -22.12
N ASN A 48 14.13 -2.74 -20.86
CA ASN A 48 13.60 -1.44 -20.45
C ASN A 48 14.48 -0.30 -20.98
N TRP A 49 15.80 -0.44 -20.92
CA TRP A 49 16.72 0.55 -21.50
C TRP A 49 16.52 0.69 -23.03
N LEU A 50 16.39 -0.43 -23.74
CA LEU A 50 16.09 -0.41 -25.18
C LEU A 50 14.75 0.28 -25.42
N ARG A 51 13.71 -0.09 -24.67
CA ARG A 51 12.38 0.51 -24.76
C ARG A 51 12.44 2.01 -24.52
N ASP A 52 13.02 2.45 -23.42
CA ASP A 52 13.15 3.87 -23.06
C ASP A 52 14.00 4.66 -24.07
N SER A 53 14.89 4.00 -24.82
CA SER A 53 15.67 4.65 -25.89
C SER A 53 14.87 4.83 -27.19
N PHE A 54 13.83 4.03 -27.40
CA PHE A 54 12.98 4.08 -28.60
C PHE A 54 11.64 4.80 -28.35
N ASP A 55 11.04 4.57 -27.19
CA ASP A 55 9.76 5.15 -26.78
C ASP A 55 10.02 6.54 -26.18
N LEU A 56 9.60 7.58 -26.90
CA LEU A 56 9.62 8.94 -26.36
C LEU A 56 8.63 9.03 -25.19
N LYS A 57 9.11 9.49 -24.03
CA LYS A 57 8.24 9.81 -22.89
C LYS A 57 7.41 11.03 -23.25
N VAL A 58 6.09 10.89 -23.14
CA VAL A 58 5.14 11.99 -23.32
C VAL A 58 4.84 12.57 -21.95
N ASN A 59 5.12 13.86 -21.77
CA ASN A 59 4.70 14.57 -20.57
C ASN A 59 3.16 14.59 -20.55
N THR A 60 2.59 14.16 -19.43
CA THR A 60 1.14 14.16 -19.22
C THR A 60 0.82 15.15 -18.13
N GLU A 61 -0.32 15.82 -18.24
CA GLU A 61 -0.87 16.67 -17.19
C GLU A 61 -2.15 16.04 -16.65
N ALA A 62 -2.36 16.12 -15.33
CA ALA A 62 -3.59 15.65 -14.73
C ALA A 62 -4.70 16.70 -14.94
N MET A 63 -5.68 16.39 -15.79
CA MET A 63 -6.86 17.23 -15.94
C MET A 63 -7.83 16.96 -14.79
N ILE A 64 -7.74 17.76 -13.73
CA ILE A 64 -8.48 17.56 -12.48
C ILE A 64 -9.69 18.49 -12.39
N THR A 65 -9.61 19.68 -12.96
CA THR A 65 -10.73 20.64 -12.95
C THR A 65 -11.66 20.37 -14.12
N THR A 66 -12.96 20.35 -13.83
CA THR A 66 -13.98 20.14 -14.86
C THR A 66 -14.13 21.35 -15.78
N SER A 67 -14.45 21.11 -17.05
CA SER A 67 -14.89 22.15 -17.99
C SER A 67 -16.39 22.47 -17.90
N GLU A 68 -17.16 21.67 -17.14
CA GLU A 68 -18.62 21.75 -17.06
C GLU A 68 -19.09 21.90 -15.59
N PRO A 69 -18.73 23.01 -14.90
CA PRO A 69 -18.94 23.14 -13.46
C PRO A 69 -20.42 23.17 -13.06
N GLU A 70 -21.29 23.61 -13.95
CA GLU A 70 -22.74 23.70 -13.73
C GLU A 70 -23.46 22.34 -13.83
N GLN A 71 -22.83 21.33 -14.43
CA GLN A 71 -23.41 20.00 -14.56
C GLN A 71 -23.10 19.17 -13.32
N GLU A 72 -24.12 18.78 -12.57
CA GLU A 72 -23.96 17.87 -11.45
C GLU A 72 -23.52 16.47 -11.93
N ALA A 73 -22.45 15.95 -11.34
CA ALA A 73 -21.94 14.63 -11.65
C ALA A 73 -22.80 13.55 -10.96
N THR A 74 -23.40 12.66 -11.75
CA THR A 74 -24.19 11.52 -11.25
C THR A 74 -23.62 10.20 -11.79
N ILE A 75 -24.10 9.06 -11.27
CA ILE A 75 -23.67 7.74 -11.76
C ILE A 75 -24.08 7.56 -13.23
N GLU A 76 -25.26 8.05 -13.59
CA GLU A 76 -25.84 7.99 -14.92
C GLU A 76 -25.19 9.00 -15.89
N MET A 77 -24.70 10.13 -15.36
CA MET A 77 -24.02 11.18 -16.12
C MET A 77 -22.70 11.54 -15.44
N PRO A 78 -21.66 10.71 -15.59
CA PRO A 78 -20.36 11.00 -15.01
C PRO A 78 -19.74 12.22 -15.70
N ARG A 79 -19.14 13.10 -14.91
CA ARG A 79 -18.40 14.27 -15.38
C ARG A 79 -16.90 14.05 -15.22
N LEU A 80 -16.12 14.54 -16.17
CA LEU A 80 -14.66 14.56 -16.04
C LEU A 80 -14.22 15.73 -15.17
N GLY A 81 -13.34 15.44 -14.22
CA GLY A 81 -12.83 16.42 -13.27
C GLY A 81 -13.84 16.84 -12.21
N PHE A 82 -13.40 17.76 -11.36
CA PHE A 82 -14.11 18.24 -10.18
C PHE A 82 -14.28 19.76 -10.25
N THR A 83 -15.35 20.30 -9.64
CA THR A 83 -15.43 21.74 -9.35
C THR A 83 -14.40 22.15 -8.29
N ASP A 84 -14.19 23.45 -8.11
CA ASP A 84 -13.30 23.95 -7.06
C ASP A 84 -13.81 23.60 -5.66
N GLU A 85 -15.12 23.68 -5.43
CA GLU A 85 -15.76 23.24 -4.20
C GLU A 85 -15.56 21.74 -3.94
N GLU A 86 -15.78 20.87 -4.94
CA GLU A 86 -15.57 19.42 -4.80
C GLU A 86 -14.11 19.09 -4.49
N GLN A 87 -13.17 19.80 -5.11
CA GLN A 87 -11.74 19.65 -4.82
C GLN A 87 -11.40 20.08 -3.40
N ALA A 88 -11.92 21.24 -2.95
CA ALA A 88 -11.74 21.72 -1.59
C ALA A 88 -12.36 20.78 -0.55
N ASP A 89 -13.55 20.23 -0.82
CA ASP A 89 -14.21 19.24 0.03
C ASP A 89 -13.38 17.97 0.19
N ARG A 90 -12.82 17.45 -0.93
CA ARG A 90 -11.95 16.27 -0.88
C ARG A 90 -10.65 16.52 -0.12
N ALA A 91 -10.02 17.67 -0.37
CA ALA A 91 -8.79 18.05 0.31
C ALA A 91 -9.02 18.22 1.82
N GLU A 92 -10.04 18.98 2.21
CA GLU A 92 -10.41 19.19 3.61
C GLU A 92 -10.74 17.87 4.30
N ASN A 93 -11.63 17.06 3.70
CA ASN A 93 -12.07 15.80 4.30
C ASN A 93 -10.88 14.90 4.58
N PHE A 94 -9.95 14.76 3.63
CA PHE A 94 -8.75 13.94 3.83
C PHE A 94 -7.85 14.52 4.94
N LEU A 95 -7.51 15.81 4.87
CA LEU A 95 -6.63 16.48 5.84
C LEU A 95 -7.17 16.40 7.27
N ARG A 96 -8.47 16.65 7.46
CA ARG A 96 -9.12 16.48 8.77
C ARG A 96 -9.12 15.02 9.23
N THR A 97 -9.41 14.08 8.33
CA THR A 97 -9.44 12.65 8.66
C THR A 97 -8.11 12.17 9.25
N ILE A 98 -6.99 12.60 8.68
CA ILE A 98 -5.67 12.21 9.15
C ILE A 98 -5.10 13.10 10.27
N GLY A 99 -5.85 14.12 10.71
CA GLY A 99 -5.43 15.08 11.73
C GLY A 99 -4.37 16.09 11.26
N LEU A 100 -4.13 16.24 9.95
CA LEU A 100 -3.16 17.20 9.39
C LEU A 100 -3.86 18.50 8.98
N VAL A 101 -4.27 19.30 9.96
CA VAL A 101 -4.96 20.59 9.74
C VAL A 101 -4.06 21.81 9.95
N ASP A 102 -2.92 21.60 10.59
CA ASP A 102 -1.85 22.57 10.80
C ASP A 102 -0.47 21.88 10.76
N GLY A 103 0.60 22.62 11.07
CA GLY A 103 1.93 22.02 11.22
C GLY A 103 2.52 21.42 9.94
N PHE A 104 2.06 21.89 8.76
CA PHE A 104 2.53 21.40 7.47
C PHE A 104 4.05 21.49 7.34
N SER A 105 4.66 20.42 6.82
CA SER A 105 6.06 20.45 6.41
C SER A 105 6.21 21.18 5.08
N ARG A 106 7.43 21.57 4.72
CA ARG A 106 7.72 22.22 3.42
C ARG A 106 7.40 21.33 2.22
N LEU A 107 7.50 20.01 2.38
CA LEU A 107 7.25 19.02 1.32
C LEU A 107 6.39 17.87 1.86
N PRO A 108 5.07 18.05 2.05
CA PRO A 108 4.17 16.97 2.39
C PRO A 108 4.07 16.01 1.19
N VAL A 109 4.21 14.72 1.44
CA VAL A 109 4.15 13.70 0.38
C VAL A 109 2.89 12.87 0.55
N MET A 110 2.03 12.89 -0.46
CA MET A 110 1.00 11.87 -0.63
C MET A 110 1.64 10.68 -1.33
N MET A 111 1.80 9.58 -0.61
CA MET A 111 2.45 8.36 -1.11
C MET A 111 1.38 7.31 -1.41
N GLY A 112 1.12 7.08 -2.68
CA GLY A 112 0.41 5.89 -3.14
C GLY A 112 1.33 4.67 -3.08
N HIS A 113 0.74 3.48 -3.19
CA HIS A 113 1.53 2.26 -3.35
C HIS A 113 0.94 1.37 -4.44
N GLY A 114 1.77 0.48 -4.97
CA GLY A 114 1.41 -0.56 -5.92
C GLY A 114 2.45 -1.67 -5.90
N SER A 115 2.22 -2.75 -6.65
CA SER A 115 3.13 -3.89 -6.72
C SER A 115 3.40 -4.32 -8.15
N GLY A 116 4.65 -4.22 -8.59
CA GLY A 116 5.07 -4.71 -9.89
C GLY A 116 5.58 -6.15 -9.83
N SER A 117 4.93 -7.09 -10.52
CA SER A 117 5.47 -8.45 -10.73
C SER A 117 5.13 -9.01 -12.12
N GLN A 118 5.99 -9.89 -12.63
CA GLN A 118 5.75 -10.56 -13.91
C GLN A 118 5.01 -11.89 -13.71
N ASN A 119 4.15 -12.25 -14.66
CA ASN A 119 3.49 -13.56 -14.72
C ASN A 119 2.77 -13.94 -13.42
N ASN A 120 1.98 -13.01 -12.88
CA ASN A 120 1.31 -13.19 -11.60
C ASN A 120 -0.22 -13.12 -11.75
N PRO A 121 -0.93 -14.26 -11.73
CA PRO A 121 -2.40 -14.31 -11.73
C PRO A 121 -3.08 -13.53 -10.59
N HIS A 122 -2.34 -13.30 -9.50
CA HIS A 122 -2.82 -12.66 -8.27
C HIS A 122 -2.28 -11.22 -8.12
N LEU A 123 -1.89 -10.56 -9.22
CA LEU A 123 -1.28 -9.22 -9.19
C LEU A 123 -2.08 -8.24 -8.31
N THR A 124 -3.39 -8.17 -8.50
CA THR A 124 -4.29 -7.26 -7.77
C THR A 124 -4.35 -7.52 -6.27
N ALA A 125 -4.01 -8.74 -5.81
CA ALA A 125 -3.95 -9.08 -4.39
C ALA A 125 -2.67 -8.56 -3.70
N TYR A 126 -1.68 -8.12 -4.47
CA TYR A 126 -0.49 -7.42 -3.96
C TYR A 126 -0.63 -5.89 -4.01
N ASP A 127 -1.56 -5.39 -4.82
CA ASP A 127 -1.86 -3.96 -4.92
C ASP A 127 -2.69 -3.47 -3.73
N CYS A 128 -3.04 -2.18 -3.73
CA CYS A 128 -3.76 -1.56 -2.63
C CYS A 128 -5.19 -2.09 -2.49
N GLY A 129 -5.45 -2.83 -1.41
CA GLY A 129 -6.80 -3.26 -1.04
C GLY A 129 -7.78 -2.10 -0.84
N ALA A 130 -7.32 -0.97 -0.28
CA ALA A 130 -8.13 0.25 -0.13
C ALA A 130 -8.38 0.98 -1.45
N CYS A 131 -7.64 0.67 -2.51
CA CYS A 131 -7.87 1.16 -3.88
C CYS A 131 -8.45 0.06 -4.79
N SER A 132 -9.11 -0.95 -4.21
CA SER A 132 -9.75 -2.06 -4.93
C SER A 132 -8.76 -2.87 -5.80
N GLY A 133 -7.57 -3.14 -5.26
CA GLY A 133 -6.52 -3.91 -5.96
C GLY A 133 -5.89 -3.13 -7.11
N ARG A 134 -5.85 -1.79 -7.01
CA ARG A 134 -5.20 -0.90 -7.99
C ARG A 134 -4.03 -0.16 -7.36
N HIS A 135 -3.19 0.37 -8.23
CA HIS A 135 -2.11 1.30 -7.89
C HIS A 135 -2.67 2.61 -7.32
N GLY A 136 -2.08 3.08 -6.22
CA GLY A 136 -2.47 4.30 -5.51
C GLY A 136 -1.82 5.59 -6.04
N GLY A 137 -0.80 5.51 -6.89
CA GLY A 137 -0.08 6.67 -7.43
C GLY A 137 -0.96 7.72 -8.10
N PRO A 138 -1.94 7.35 -8.94
CA PRO A 138 -2.86 8.32 -9.55
C PRO A 138 -3.63 9.14 -8.51
N ASN A 139 -4.12 8.51 -7.44
CA ASN A 139 -4.82 9.22 -6.35
C ASN A 139 -3.88 10.19 -5.63
N ALA A 140 -2.64 9.78 -5.40
CA ALA A 140 -1.61 10.61 -4.78
C ALA A 140 -1.25 11.83 -5.63
N ARG A 141 -1.09 11.63 -6.94
CA ARG A 141 -0.84 12.69 -7.92
C ARG A 141 -1.99 13.71 -7.94
N VAL A 142 -3.23 13.24 -8.04
CA VAL A 142 -4.43 14.09 -8.06
C VAL A 142 -4.55 14.90 -6.76
N PHE A 143 -4.37 14.27 -5.61
CA PHE A 143 -4.45 14.97 -4.32
C PHE A 143 -3.38 16.07 -4.20
N ALA A 144 -2.13 15.77 -4.54
CA ALA A 144 -1.04 16.75 -4.47
C ALA A 144 -1.30 17.94 -5.40
N ALA A 145 -1.76 17.69 -6.62
CA ALA A 145 -2.14 18.73 -7.56
C ALA A 145 -3.28 19.61 -7.02
N ILE A 146 -4.35 19.01 -6.46
CA ILE A 146 -5.45 19.73 -5.80
C ILE A 146 -4.93 20.63 -4.67
N ALA A 147 -4.10 20.09 -3.77
CA ALA A 147 -3.59 20.80 -2.59
C ALA A 147 -2.64 21.97 -2.96
N ASN A 148 -2.05 21.95 -4.14
CA ASN A 148 -1.18 23.03 -4.63
C ASN A 148 -1.92 24.13 -5.41
N ARG A 149 -3.19 23.93 -5.75
CA ARG A 149 -3.97 24.95 -6.48
C ARG A 149 -4.27 26.18 -5.60
N PRO A 150 -4.02 27.41 -6.09
CA PRO A 150 -4.32 28.63 -5.33
C PRO A 150 -5.79 28.77 -4.94
N GLU A 151 -6.72 28.40 -5.83
CA GLU A 151 -8.16 28.50 -5.58
C GLU A 151 -8.57 27.59 -4.41
N ILE A 152 -8.03 26.37 -4.37
CA ILE A 152 -8.29 25.38 -3.34
C ILE A 152 -7.66 25.82 -2.01
N ARG A 153 -6.43 26.36 -2.02
CA ARG A 153 -5.80 26.92 -0.81
C ARG A 153 -6.61 28.09 -0.23
N ALA A 154 -7.18 28.94 -1.08
CA ALA A 154 -8.05 30.04 -0.63
C ALA A 154 -9.33 29.51 0.02
N LEU A 155 -9.96 28.48 -0.56
CA LEU A 155 -11.13 27.81 0.03
C LEU A 155 -10.79 27.12 1.36
N LEU A 156 -9.70 26.35 1.41
CA LEU A 156 -9.24 25.69 2.65
C LEU A 156 -8.98 26.70 3.78
N LYS A 157 -8.40 27.86 3.45
CA LYS A 157 -8.19 28.94 4.42
C LYS A 157 -9.50 29.45 5.01
N GLN A 158 -10.56 29.58 4.22
CA GLN A 158 -11.89 29.95 4.72
C GLN A 158 -12.47 28.87 5.65
N ARG A 159 -12.00 27.62 5.52
CA ARG A 159 -12.36 26.47 6.34
C ARG A 159 -11.35 26.22 7.48
N ASN A 160 -10.55 27.23 7.83
CA ASN A 160 -9.56 27.18 8.91
C ASN A 160 -8.41 26.17 8.70
N ILE A 161 -8.10 25.80 7.46
CA ILE A 161 -6.91 25.02 7.11
C ILE A 161 -5.99 25.92 6.29
N VAL A 162 -4.89 26.36 6.90
CA VAL A 162 -3.93 27.25 6.25
C VAL A 162 -2.70 26.45 5.83
N ILE A 163 -2.58 26.20 4.52
CA ILE A 163 -1.37 25.64 3.93
C ILE A 163 -0.39 26.80 3.69
N PRO A 164 0.81 26.80 4.30
CA PRO A 164 1.80 27.86 4.11
C PRO A 164 2.26 28.03 2.65
N ASP A 165 2.65 29.25 2.28
CA ASP A 165 3.12 29.56 0.92
C ASP A 165 4.46 28.85 0.58
N ASP A 166 5.24 28.48 1.59
CA ASP A 166 6.50 27.72 1.43
C ASP A 166 6.31 26.20 1.49
N THR A 167 5.06 25.73 1.51
CA THR A 167 4.67 24.32 1.46
C THR A 167 4.28 23.92 0.04
N TRP A 168 4.82 22.79 -0.44
CA TRP A 168 4.47 22.20 -1.72
C TRP A 168 4.19 20.70 -1.59
N PHE A 169 2.96 20.29 -1.91
CA PHE A 169 2.57 18.89 -1.86
C PHE A 169 3.17 18.11 -3.03
N LEU A 170 3.64 16.90 -2.75
CA LEU A 170 4.20 15.98 -3.75
C LEU A 170 3.35 14.73 -3.84
N GLY A 171 3.02 14.31 -5.05
CA GLY A 171 2.44 13.00 -5.32
C GLY A 171 3.55 12.00 -5.67
N ALA A 172 3.49 10.81 -5.09
CA ALA A 172 4.41 9.74 -5.43
C ALA A 172 3.76 8.35 -5.31
N GLU A 173 4.39 7.34 -5.91
CA GLU A 173 4.02 5.94 -5.77
C GLU A 173 5.23 5.10 -5.35
N HIS A 174 5.10 4.34 -4.26
CA HIS A 174 6.05 3.30 -3.86
C HIS A 174 5.63 1.95 -4.42
N ASN A 175 6.45 1.37 -5.29
CA ASN A 175 6.30 -0.01 -5.70
C ASN A 175 6.86 -0.92 -4.60
N THR A 176 5.99 -1.60 -3.88
CA THR A 176 6.37 -2.43 -2.73
C THR A 176 7.20 -3.64 -3.13
N CYS A 177 7.08 -4.11 -4.37
CA CYS A 177 7.77 -5.30 -4.83
C CYS A 177 9.26 -5.04 -5.09
N ASP A 178 9.61 -3.89 -5.68
CA ASP A 178 10.99 -3.54 -6.08
C ASP A 178 11.57 -2.31 -5.39
N GLU A 179 10.81 -1.68 -4.49
CA GLU A 179 11.16 -0.49 -3.72
C GLU A 179 11.35 0.80 -4.53
N VAL A 180 10.97 0.83 -5.82
CA VAL A 180 11.05 2.06 -6.62
C VAL A 180 10.01 3.07 -6.14
N ILE A 181 10.42 4.33 -5.95
CA ILE A 181 9.50 5.45 -5.76
C ILE A 181 9.44 6.29 -7.03
N SER A 182 8.25 6.38 -7.62
CA SER A 182 7.97 7.26 -8.75
C SER A 182 7.40 8.57 -8.24
N TRP A 183 8.04 9.68 -8.57
CA TRP A 183 7.60 11.03 -8.21
C TRP A 183 6.86 11.67 -9.39
N TYR A 184 5.72 12.31 -9.12
CA TYR A 184 4.90 12.95 -10.15
C TYR A 184 5.06 14.47 -10.13
N ASP A 185 4.98 15.09 -11.32
CA ASP A 185 4.90 16.55 -11.52
C ASP A 185 6.03 17.34 -10.83
N THR A 186 7.25 16.78 -10.84
CA THR A 186 8.42 17.35 -10.14
C THR A 186 8.95 18.64 -10.80
N ASP A 187 8.60 18.86 -12.06
CA ASP A 187 8.89 20.08 -12.82
C ASP A 187 8.12 21.30 -12.28
N GLY A 188 7.00 21.08 -11.59
CA GLY A 188 6.25 22.13 -10.90
C GLY A 188 6.82 22.56 -9.55
N ILE A 189 7.85 21.89 -9.03
CA ILE A 189 8.41 22.20 -7.71
C ILE A 189 9.11 23.56 -7.76
N PRO A 190 8.76 24.52 -6.86
CA PRO A 190 9.46 25.79 -6.73
C PRO A 190 10.97 25.65 -6.55
N GLU A 191 11.77 26.49 -7.20
CA GLU A 191 13.24 26.42 -7.19
C GLU A 191 13.85 26.43 -5.76
N ASN A 192 13.25 27.21 -4.86
CA ASN A 192 13.68 27.29 -3.45
C ASN A 192 13.46 25.99 -2.65
N LEU A 193 12.73 25.01 -3.20
CA LEU A 193 12.47 23.70 -2.61
C LEU A 193 13.29 22.58 -3.25
N HIS A 194 13.99 22.79 -4.36
CA HIS A 194 14.77 21.74 -5.05
C HIS A 194 15.81 21.07 -4.15
N LYS A 195 16.50 21.85 -3.30
CA LYS A 195 17.46 21.30 -2.33
C LYS A 195 16.79 20.43 -1.27
N ALA A 196 15.61 20.84 -0.79
CA ALA A 196 14.84 20.07 0.19
C ALA A 196 14.31 18.77 -0.44
N PHE A 197 13.87 18.83 -1.70
CA PHE A 197 13.41 17.67 -2.43
C PHE A 197 14.54 16.65 -2.67
N ALA A 198 15.73 17.11 -3.07
CA ALA A 198 16.90 16.23 -3.22
C ALA A 198 17.30 15.55 -1.90
N ALA A 199 17.21 16.28 -0.76
CA ALA A 199 17.45 15.70 0.56
C ALA A 199 16.39 14.64 0.91
N LEU A 200 15.10 14.93 0.68
CA LEU A 200 14.02 13.98 0.88
C LEU A 200 14.21 12.71 0.03
N GLN A 201 14.60 12.83 -1.24
CA GLN A 201 14.89 11.68 -2.09
C GLN A 201 16.03 10.82 -1.53
N GLN A 202 17.06 11.45 -0.97
CA GLN A 202 18.16 10.76 -0.33
C GLN A 202 17.73 10.03 0.95
N ASP A 203 16.87 10.65 1.77
CA ASP A 203 16.32 10.03 2.98
C ASP A 203 15.43 8.82 2.61
N MET A 204 14.59 8.97 1.58
CA MET A 204 13.80 7.86 1.05
C MET A 204 14.67 6.73 0.50
N TRP A 205 15.80 7.04 -0.14
CA TRP A 205 16.76 6.04 -0.60
C TRP A 205 17.40 5.24 0.55
N VAL A 206 17.62 5.87 1.70
CA VAL A 206 18.05 5.17 2.92
C VAL A 206 16.93 4.25 3.43
N ALA A 207 15.70 4.74 3.48
CA ALA A 207 14.54 3.97 3.93
C ALA A 207 14.25 2.74 3.05
N ILE A 208 14.28 2.89 1.72
CA ILE A 208 14.13 1.81 0.73
C ILE A 208 15.13 0.68 0.97
N ARG A 209 16.41 1.03 1.15
CA ARG A 209 17.46 0.04 1.40
C ARG A 209 17.24 -0.69 2.73
N GLY A 210 16.79 0.02 3.75
CA GLY A 210 16.39 -0.56 5.03
C GLY A 210 15.19 -1.51 4.91
N SER A 211 14.16 -1.10 4.18
CA SER A 211 12.96 -1.92 3.90
C SER A 211 13.33 -3.22 3.17
N ALA A 212 14.14 -3.14 2.12
CA ALA A 212 14.61 -4.30 1.38
C ALA A 212 15.42 -5.26 2.27
N HIS A 213 16.30 -4.72 3.11
CA HIS A 213 17.10 -5.50 4.05
C HIS A 213 16.24 -6.24 5.08
N GLU A 214 15.27 -5.55 5.69
CA GLU A 214 14.32 -6.16 6.63
C GLU A 214 13.45 -7.23 5.96
N ARG A 215 12.93 -6.97 4.76
CA ARG A 215 12.11 -7.94 3.99
C ARG A 215 12.88 -9.21 3.65
N CYS A 216 14.16 -9.11 3.32
CA CYS A 216 14.98 -10.26 2.93
C CYS A 216 14.97 -11.38 3.99
N ARG A 217 14.93 -11.06 5.28
CA ARG A 217 14.93 -12.07 6.35
C ARG A 217 13.71 -13.01 6.31
N ARG A 218 12.61 -12.58 5.67
CA ARG A 218 11.36 -13.35 5.54
C ARG A 218 11.25 -14.13 4.22
N LEU A 219 12.17 -13.90 3.30
CA LEU A 219 12.17 -14.53 1.98
C LEU A 219 13.08 -15.75 1.98
N ALA A 220 12.50 -16.94 1.84
CA ALA A 220 13.24 -18.21 1.92
C ALA A 220 14.44 -18.32 0.95
N SER A 221 14.38 -17.67 -0.22
CA SER A 221 15.48 -17.67 -1.20
C SER A 221 16.39 -16.43 -1.14
N ALA A 222 16.26 -15.59 -0.11
CA ALA A 222 17.17 -14.47 0.10
C ALA A 222 18.56 -14.94 0.54
N PRO A 223 19.62 -14.16 0.22
CA PRO A 223 20.93 -14.41 0.79
C PRO A 223 20.89 -14.34 2.32
N LYS A 224 21.69 -15.16 3.00
CA LYS A 224 21.81 -15.10 4.46
C LYS A 224 22.58 -13.83 4.87
N ASN A 225 22.01 -13.03 5.77
CA ASN A 225 22.58 -11.79 6.30
C ASN A 225 23.13 -10.86 5.19
N PRO A 226 22.30 -10.46 4.22
CA PRO A 226 22.76 -9.63 3.11
C PRO A 226 23.13 -8.22 3.59
N GLY A 227 24.09 -7.58 2.96
CA GLY A 227 24.22 -6.12 3.08
C GLY A 227 23.03 -5.41 2.40
N HIS A 228 22.77 -4.15 2.77
CA HIS A 228 21.68 -3.34 2.22
C HIS A 228 21.58 -3.35 0.68
N GLU A 229 22.71 -3.17 -0.03
CA GLU A 229 22.73 -3.18 -1.50
C GLU A 229 22.47 -4.58 -2.09
N GLN A 230 22.92 -5.64 -1.40
CA GLN A 230 22.66 -7.00 -1.82
C GLN A 230 21.18 -7.36 -1.60
N ALA A 231 20.58 -6.90 -0.50
CA ALA A 231 19.18 -7.08 -0.20
C ALA A 231 18.29 -6.37 -1.22
N LEU A 232 18.56 -5.08 -1.49
CA LEU A 232 17.87 -4.34 -2.54
C LEU A 232 18.03 -5.02 -3.91
N ARG A 233 19.24 -5.49 -4.23
CA ARG A 233 19.48 -6.22 -5.47
C ARG A 233 18.64 -7.49 -5.57
N HIS A 234 18.52 -8.22 -4.46
CA HIS A 234 17.71 -9.43 -4.38
C HIS A 234 16.24 -9.11 -4.59
N VAL A 235 15.66 -8.18 -3.83
CA VAL A 235 14.24 -7.78 -3.91
C VAL A 235 13.87 -7.31 -5.33
N VAL A 236 14.65 -6.40 -5.91
CA VAL A 236 14.46 -5.95 -7.31
C VAL A 236 14.61 -7.10 -8.31
N GLY A 237 15.53 -8.03 -8.06
CA GLY A 237 15.72 -9.18 -8.95
C GLY A 237 14.50 -10.10 -8.99
N ARG A 238 13.80 -10.26 -7.85
CA ARG A 238 12.60 -11.08 -7.74
C ARG A 238 11.41 -10.52 -8.52
N SER A 239 11.21 -9.20 -8.52
CA SER A 239 10.10 -8.56 -9.25
C SER A 239 10.22 -8.77 -10.76
N MET A 240 11.46 -8.94 -11.25
CA MET A 240 11.82 -9.12 -12.65
C MET A 240 11.88 -10.59 -13.09
N ASP A 241 11.80 -11.53 -12.15
CA ASP A 241 11.83 -12.98 -12.42
C ASP A 241 10.42 -13.51 -12.64
N PHE A 242 10.11 -13.86 -13.89
CA PHE A 242 8.79 -14.37 -14.29
C PHE A 242 8.46 -15.75 -13.71
N SER A 243 9.45 -16.48 -13.18
CA SER A 243 9.27 -17.77 -12.50
C SER A 243 9.01 -17.61 -11.01
N GLN A 244 9.11 -16.40 -10.48
CA GLN A 244 9.01 -16.13 -9.05
C GLN A 244 7.55 -16.25 -8.57
N ALA A 245 7.22 -17.34 -7.89
CA ALA A 245 5.90 -17.51 -7.27
C ALA A 245 5.65 -16.53 -6.10
N ARG A 246 6.73 -16.06 -5.45
CA ARG A 246 6.70 -15.16 -4.27
C ARG A 246 7.41 -13.84 -4.58
N PRO A 247 6.91 -13.01 -5.51
CA PRO A 247 7.62 -11.78 -5.89
C PRO A 247 7.85 -10.90 -4.65
N GLU A 248 6.83 -10.80 -3.81
CA GLU A 248 6.88 -10.29 -2.45
C GLU A 248 5.91 -11.03 -1.51
N LEU A 249 5.72 -10.49 -0.30
CA LEU A 249 4.96 -11.11 0.79
C LEU A 249 3.61 -10.42 1.10
N GLY A 250 3.22 -9.39 0.33
CA GLY A 250 1.93 -8.71 0.49
C GLY A 250 1.67 -8.24 1.94
N HIS A 251 0.45 -8.50 2.42
CA HIS A 251 0.00 -8.20 3.78
C HIS A 251 0.24 -9.34 4.78
N ALA A 252 1.01 -10.37 4.40
CA ALA A 252 1.33 -11.46 5.31
C ALA A 252 1.93 -10.92 6.62
N THR A 253 1.70 -11.65 7.71
CA THR A 253 2.07 -11.28 9.10
C THR A 253 1.35 -10.09 9.74
N ASN A 254 0.50 -9.34 9.03
CA ASN A 254 -0.26 -8.27 9.65
C ASN A 254 -1.05 -8.79 10.87
N ALA A 255 -1.02 -8.04 11.98
CA ALA A 255 -1.59 -8.46 13.26
C ALA A 255 -2.39 -7.35 13.95
N THR A 256 -2.00 -6.09 13.76
CA THR A 256 -2.59 -4.96 14.49
C THR A 256 -2.82 -3.74 13.59
N ALA A 257 -3.75 -2.88 13.99
CA ALA A 257 -3.94 -1.56 13.43
C ALA A 257 -4.05 -0.54 14.56
N PHE A 258 -3.25 0.53 14.49
CA PHE A 258 -3.33 1.64 15.43
C PHE A 258 -4.05 2.81 14.78
N ILE A 259 -5.13 3.28 15.40
CA ILE A 259 -5.85 4.49 15.01
C ILE A 259 -5.62 5.53 16.11
N GLY A 260 -4.78 6.52 15.85
CA GLY A 260 -4.45 7.53 16.86
C GLY A 260 -3.29 8.42 16.44
N ARG A 261 -2.88 9.28 17.37
CA ARG A 261 -1.81 10.25 17.13
C ARG A 261 -0.49 9.53 16.92
N ARG A 262 0.36 10.08 16.06
CA ARG A 262 1.68 9.51 15.76
C ARG A 262 2.54 9.32 17.01
N SER A 263 2.34 10.13 18.06
CA SER A 263 3.01 10.02 19.35
C SER A 263 2.86 8.65 20.01
N LEU A 264 1.72 7.96 19.84
CA LEU A 264 1.48 6.64 20.45
C LEU A 264 2.33 5.52 19.85
N SER A 265 2.69 5.63 18.56
CA SER A 265 3.40 4.58 17.83
C SER A 265 4.83 4.96 17.47
N ARG A 266 5.26 6.18 17.80
CA ARG A 266 6.57 6.71 17.39
C ARG A 266 7.69 5.99 18.12
N GLY A 267 8.67 5.53 17.34
CA GLY A 267 9.82 4.79 17.85
C GLY A 267 9.56 3.32 18.15
N ALA A 268 8.34 2.81 18.00
CA ALA A 268 8.10 1.38 18.11
C ALA A 268 8.44 0.64 16.81
N PHE A 269 9.12 -0.50 16.95
CA PHE A 269 9.33 -1.49 15.91
C PHE A 269 8.20 -2.51 15.94
N PHE A 270 7.41 -2.57 14.86
CA PHE A 270 6.23 -3.43 14.75
C PHE A 270 6.45 -4.68 13.88
N ASP A 271 7.68 -4.95 13.47
CA ASP A 271 8.03 -6.11 12.65
C ASP A 271 7.24 -6.23 11.33
N ARG A 272 6.83 -5.07 10.78
CA ARG A 272 5.93 -4.96 9.60
C ARG A 272 4.55 -5.62 9.80
N ARG A 273 4.08 -5.70 11.05
CA ARG A 273 2.79 -6.32 11.44
C ARG A 273 1.69 -5.31 11.80
N ALA A 274 1.93 -4.02 11.59
CA ALA A 274 1.01 -2.97 12.00
C ALA A 274 0.60 -2.05 10.84
N PHE A 275 -0.71 -1.82 10.73
CA PHE A 275 -1.23 -0.62 10.06
C PHE A 275 -1.18 0.55 11.03
N LEU A 276 -0.76 1.72 10.54
CA LEU A 276 -0.71 2.95 11.33
C LEU A 276 -1.61 3.99 10.64
N ILE A 277 -2.71 4.34 11.29
CA ILE A 277 -3.72 5.28 10.81
C ILE A 277 -3.67 6.51 11.71
N SER A 278 -3.21 7.63 11.17
CA SER A 278 -3.19 8.90 11.90
C SER A 278 -4.62 9.37 12.18
N TYR A 279 -4.87 9.73 13.43
CA TYR A 279 -6.12 10.28 13.92
C TYR A 279 -5.82 11.16 15.13
N ASP A 280 -6.49 12.30 15.28
CA ASP A 280 -6.36 13.16 16.46
C ASP A 280 -7.71 13.30 17.16
N PRO A 281 -7.91 12.68 18.34
CA PRO A 281 -9.18 12.76 19.07
C PRO A 281 -9.51 14.19 19.55
N THR A 282 -8.52 15.08 19.61
CA THR A 282 -8.76 16.48 20.03
C THR A 282 -9.52 17.29 18.98
N LEU A 283 -9.50 16.83 17.73
CA LEU A 283 -10.21 17.45 16.60
C LEU A 283 -11.59 16.83 16.34
N ASP A 284 -12.01 15.85 17.16
CA ASP A 284 -13.13 14.97 16.86
C ASP A 284 -13.99 14.67 18.10
N ALA A 285 -14.46 15.73 18.75
CA ALA A 285 -15.17 15.63 20.02
C ALA A 285 -16.46 14.79 19.97
N ASP A 286 -17.13 14.71 18.81
CA ASP A 286 -18.34 13.94 18.56
C ASP A 286 -18.08 12.56 17.91
N GLY A 287 -16.82 12.25 17.59
CA GLY A 287 -16.40 10.98 17.01
C GLY A 287 -16.77 10.79 15.54
N LEU A 288 -17.15 11.84 14.81
CA LEU A 288 -17.57 11.73 13.41
C LEU A 288 -16.41 11.37 12.49
N ILE A 289 -15.20 11.86 12.75
CA ILE A 289 -14.00 11.49 12.00
C ILE A 289 -13.65 10.04 12.32
N LEU A 290 -13.61 9.67 13.60
CA LEU A 290 -13.31 8.31 14.03
C LEU A 290 -14.30 7.30 13.47
N GLU A 291 -15.59 7.63 13.45
CA GLU A 291 -16.62 6.80 12.86
C GLU A 291 -16.36 6.53 11.38
N LYS A 292 -16.03 7.57 10.60
CA LYS A 292 -15.64 7.41 9.19
C LYS A 292 -14.40 6.54 9.03
N ILE A 293 -13.40 6.72 9.91
CA ILE A 293 -12.19 5.89 9.89
C ILE A 293 -12.55 4.43 10.20
N LEU A 294 -13.36 4.16 11.22
CA LEU A 294 -13.75 2.79 11.59
C LEU A 294 -14.60 2.13 10.50
N LEU A 295 -15.49 2.87 9.84
CA LEU A 295 -16.30 2.34 8.72
C LEU A 295 -15.50 2.11 7.43
N ALA A 296 -14.36 2.79 7.26
CA ALA A 296 -13.46 2.56 6.14
C ALA A 296 -12.36 1.54 6.47
N ALA A 297 -11.51 1.86 7.44
CA ALA A 297 -10.35 1.07 7.82
C ALA A 297 -10.72 -0.21 8.58
N GLY A 298 -11.84 -0.22 9.32
CA GLY A 298 -12.31 -1.41 10.03
C GLY A 298 -12.62 -2.56 9.07
N PRO A 299 -13.61 -2.41 8.16
CA PRO A 299 -13.93 -3.43 7.16
C PRO A 299 -12.76 -3.77 6.22
N VAL A 300 -11.98 -2.79 5.75
CA VAL A 300 -10.83 -3.06 4.87
C VAL A 300 -9.75 -3.85 5.61
N GLY A 301 -9.37 -3.42 6.81
CA GLY A 301 -8.37 -4.11 7.63
C GLY A 301 -8.83 -5.49 8.07
N ALA A 302 -10.10 -5.62 8.50
CA ALA A 302 -10.71 -6.90 8.83
C ALA A 302 -10.74 -7.83 7.62
N GLY A 303 -11.17 -7.34 6.45
CA GLY A 303 -11.23 -8.10 5.21
C GLY A 303 -9.86 -8.67 4.82
N ILE A 304 -8.82 -7.84 4.83
CA ILE A 304 -7.43 -8.28 4.60
C ILE A 304 -7.04 -9.36 5.62
N ASN A 305 -7.24 -9.14 6.92
CA ASN A 305 -6.81 -10.12 7.93
C ASN A 305 -7.60 -11.43 7.86
N LEU A 306 -8.91 -11.36 7.62
CA LEU A 306 -9.77 -12.54 7.50
C LEU A 306 -9.44 -13.35 6.23
N GLU A 307 -9.11 -12.68 5.13
CA GLU A 307 -8.67 -13.35 3.90
C GLU A 307 -7.41 -14.21 4.17
N TYR A 308 -6.42 -13.64 4.87
CA TYR A 308 -5.23 -14.38 5.28
C TYR A 308 -5.54 -15.45 6.33
N TYR A 309 -6.39 -15.15 7.32
CA TYR A 309 -6.81 -16.09 8.37
C TYR A 309 -7.45 -17.34 7.76
N PHE A 310 -8.51 -17.19 6.97
CA PHE A 310 -9.25 -18.30 6.39
C PHE A 310 -8.39 -19.09 5.40
N SER A 311 -7.63 -18.40 4.55
CA SER A 311 -6.70 -19.06 3.64
C SER A 311 -5.61 -19.86 4.37
N THR A 312 -5.22 -19.44 5.58
CA THR A 312 -4.19 -20.10 6.41
C THR A 312 -4.73 -21.32 7.15
N ILE A 313 -5.94 -21.24 7.72
CA ILE A 313 -6.50 -22.37 8.49
C ILE A 313 -6.94 -23.53 7.59
N ASP A 314 -7.49 -23.24 6.42
CA ASP A 314 -7.97 -24.23 5.45
C ASP A 314 -7.85 -23.66 4.03
N ASN A 315 -6.67 -23.84 3.45
CA ASN A 315 -6.38 -23.35 2.11
C ASN A 315 -7.13 -24.10 1.01
N ASP A 316 -7.57 -25.33 1.28
CA ASP A 316 -8.27 -26.14 0.28
C ASP A 316 -9.72 -25.64 0.13
N ALA A 317 -10.36 -25.21 1.23
CA ALA A 317 -11.71 -24.64 1.22
C ALA A 317 -11.75 -23.13 0.96
N TYR A 318 -10.88 -22.36 1.63
CA TYR A 318 -10.93 -20.88 1.61
C TYR A 318 -9.76 -20.22 0.88
N GLY A 319 -8.80 -21.01 0.41
CA GLY A 319 -7.67 -20.54 -0.38
C GLY A 319 -7.81 -20.88 -1.85
N CYS A 320 -6.66 -20.94 -2.54
CA CYS A 320 -6.63 -21.40 -3.92
C CYS A 320 -5.52 -22.42 -4.22
N GLY A 321 -4.97 -23.11 -3.21
CA GLY A 321 -3.95 -24.13 -3.41
C GLY A 321 -2.60 -23.53 -3.83
N SER A 322 -1.87 -24.24 -4.70
CA SER A 322 -0.53 -23.81 -5.14
C SER A 322 -0.58 -22.92 -6.38
N LYS A 323 0.03 -21.73 -6.28
CA LYS A 323 0.18 -20.78 -7.38
C LYS A 323 0.88 -21.36 -8.62
N ILE A 324 1.71 -22.39 -8.44
CA ILE A 324 2.51 -23.02 -9.50
C ILE A 324 1.64 -23.62 -10.60
N THR A 325 0.43 -24.07 -10.25
CA THR A 325 -0.47 -24.82 -11.13
C THR A 325 -1.69 -24.02 -11.55
N HIS A 326 -1.74 -22.71 -11.29
CA HIS A 326 -2.92 -21.89 -11.56
C HIS A 326 -3.13 -21.60 -13.04
N ASN A 327 -4.36 -21.77 -13.47
CA ASN A 327 -4.89 -21.23 -14.73
C ASN A 327 -5.91 -20.15 -14.40
N ILE A 328 -5.77 -18.96 -15.00
CA ILE A 328 -6.72 -17.87 -14.81
C ILE A 328 -8.06 -18.25 -15.45
N ALA A 329 -9.14 -18.16 -14.67
CA ALA A 329 -10.50 -18.46 -15.11
C ALA A 329 -11.37 -17.20 -15.00
N GLY A 330 -11.79 -16.67 -16.14
CA GLY A 330 -12.73 -15.55 -16.21
C GLY A 330 -12.23 -14.21 -15.66
N MET A 331 -10.95 -14.10 -15.23
CA MET A 331 -10.37 -12.93 -14.57
C MET A 331 -10.93 -12.61 -13.17
N PHE A 332 -11.68 -13.53 -12.57
CA PHE A 332 -12.21 -13.39 -11.20
C PHE A 332 -11.86 -14.57 -10.28
N GLY A 333 -11.11 -15.54 -10.78
CA GLY A 333 -10.59 -16.65 -9.99
C GLY A 333 -9.60 -17.51 -10.78
N VAL A 334 -9.19 -18.62 -10.18
CA VAL A 334 -8.23 -19.56 -10.75
C VAL A 334 -8.74 -21.00 -10.67
N MET A 335 -8.28 -21.83 -11.61
CA MET A 335 -8.34 -23.29 -11.49
C MET A 335 -6.95 -23.81 -11.11
N GLU A 336 -6.89 -24.80 -10.22
CA GLU A 336 -5.67 -25.50 -9.87
C GLU A 336 -5.47 -26.72 -10.79
N GLY A 337 -4.41 -26.68 -11.60
CA GLY A 337 -4.12 -27.73 -12.57
C GLY A 337 -5.05 -27.69 -13.78
N ALA A 338 -5.22 -28.85 -14.43
CA ALA A 338 -6.04 -28.97 -15.64
C ALA A 338 -7.55 -29.02 -15.35
N SER A 339 -7.94 -29.37 -14.12
CA SER A 339 -9.33 -29.48 -13.70
C SER A 339 -9.44 -29.31 -12.19
N SER A 340 -10.21 -28.32 -11.76
CA SER A 340 -10.62 -28.08 -10.38
C SER A 340 -11.89 -27.23 -10.37
N ASP A 341 -12.50 -27.08 -9.19
CA ASP A 341 -13.46 -26.00 -8.99
C ASP A 341 -12.78 -24.63 -9.12
N LEU A 342 -13.57 -23.59 -9.37
CA LEU A 342 -13.10 -22.21 -9.36
C LEU A 342 -12.72 -21.81 -7.92
N ARG A 343 -11.53 -21.23 -7.75
CA ARG A 343 -11.02 -20.78 -6.46
C ARG A 343 -10.70 -19.29 -6.46
N THR A 344 -11.02 -18.60 -5.36
CA THR A 344 -10.91 -17.13 -5.24
C THR A 344 -10.10 -16.65 -4.03
N GLY A 345 -9.65 -17.55 -3.15
CA GLY A 345 -8.84 -17.19 -1.97
C GLY A 345 -7.36 -17.03 -2.27
N LEU A 346 -6.53 -16.96 -1.22
CA LEU A 346 -5.08 -16.78 -1.37
C LEU A 346 -4.33 -18.11 -1.61
N PRO A 347 -3.27 -18.10 -2.44
CA PRO A 347 -2.44 -19.26 -2.65
C PRO A 347 -1.55 -19.53 -1.43
N LYS A 348 -1.10 -20.79 -1.27
CA LYS A 348 -0.16 -21.21 -0.23
C LYS A 348 1.03 -20.26 -0.13
N GLN A 349 1.60 -19.84 -1.27
CA GLN A 349 2.76 -18.95 -1.35
C GLN A 349 2.57 -17.54 -0.75
N MET A 350 1.33 -17.08 -0.53
CA MET A 350 1.03 -15.80 0.12
C MET A 350 0.86 -15.93 1.63
N ILE A 351 0.61 -17.14 2.14
CA ILE A 351 0.24 -17.39 3.54
C ILE A 351 1.29 -18.18 4.33
N GLU A 352 2.33 -18.75 3.70
CA GLU A 352 3.30 -19.65 4.36
C GLU A 352 3.96 -19.06 5.60
N ILE A 353 4.05 -17.72 5.66
CA ILE A 353 4.69 -16.99 6.75
C ILE A 353 3.69 -16.31 7.69
N HIS A 354 2.39 -16.41 7.40
CA HIS A 354 1.32 -15.79 8.17
C HIS A 354 0.88 -16.71 9.30
N GLU A 355 0.64 -16.12 10.47
CA GLU A 355 0.05 -16.79 11.61
C GLU A 355 -1.45 -16.53 11.56
N ALA A 356 -2.29 -17.55 11.58
CA ALA A 356 -3.73 -17.37 11.52
C ALA A 356 -4.22 -16.62 12.78
N MET A 357 -4.42 -15.31 12.65
CA MET A 357 -4.93 -14.45 13.71
C MET A 357 -5.93 -13.42 13.19
N ARG A 358 -6.74 -12.91 14.12
CA ARG A 358 -7.69 -11.83 13.85
C ARG A 358 -7.02 -10.49 14.13
N LEU A 359 -7.41 -9.46 13.38
CA LEU A 359 -6.88 -8.11 13.54
C LEU A 359 -7.23 -7.55 14.92
N LEU A 360 -6.22 -7.07 15.65
CA LEU A 360 -6.42 -6.18 16.79
C LEU A 360 -6.40 -4.72 16.33
N VAL A 361 -7.50 -4.00 16.54
CA VAL A 361 -7.56 -2.56 16.33
C VAL A 361 -7.43 -1.87 17.68
N VAL A 362 -6.41 -1.04 17.81
CA VAL A 362 -6.15 -0.21 18.98
C VAL A 362 -6.47 1.23 18.64
N VAL A 363 -7.44 1.82 19.33
CA VAL A 363 -7.95 3.17 19.03
C VAL A 363 -7.66 4.11 20.18
N GLU A 364 -7.03 5.24 19.89
CA GLU A 364 -6.90 6.35 20.82
C GLU A 364 -8.20 7.14 20.88
N ALA A 365 -9.12 6.75 21.76
CA ALA A 365 -10.41 7.40 21.92
C ALA A 365 -11.05 7.03 23.27
N LYS A 366 -11.93 7.90 23.75
CA LYS A 366 -12.76 7.63 24.93
C LYS A 366 -13.73 6.49 24.65
N THR A 367 -13.91 5.61 25.63
CA THR A 367 -14.81 4.46 25.48
C THR A 367 -16.26 4.87 25.25
N GLU A 368 -16.67 6.03 25.75
CA GLU A 368 -18.01 6.57 25.56
C GLU A 368 -18.26 6.89 24.08
N VAL A 369 -17.28 7.50 23.41
CA VAL A 369 -17.34 7.81 21.97
C VAL A 369 -17.41 6.52 21.16
N LEU A 370 -16.52 5.55 21.44
CA LEU A 370 -16.52 4.26 20.76
C LEU A 370 -17.81 3.47 20.98
N THR A 371 -18.38 3.53 22.19
CA THR A 371 -19.66 2.87 22.51
C THR A 371 -20.82 3.50 21.73
N GLN A 372 -20.84 4.82 21.58
CA GLN A 372 -21.84 5.51 20.78
C GLN A 372 -21.72 5.18 19.29
N ILE A 373 -20.50 5.11 18.76
CA ILE A 373 -20.24 4.70 17.37
C ILE A 373 -20.70 3.25 17.16
N TYR A 374 -20.26 2.34 18.04
CA TYR A 374 -20.67 0.94 18.00
C TYR A 374 -22.19 0.78 18.06
N GLY A 375 -22.88 1.52 18.94
CA GLY A 375 -24.33 1.45 19.10
C GLY A 375 -25.14 1.87 17.86
N ARG A 376 -24.58 2.71 16.98
CA ARG A 376 -25.27 3.24 15.79
C ARG A 376 -24.82 2.62 14.46
N GLN A 377 -23.75 1.82 14.45
CA GLN A 377 -23.17 1.24 13.24
C GLN A 377 -23.30 -0.30 13.19
N PRO A 378 -24.30 -0.85 12.47
CA PRO A 378 -24.54 -2.29 12.39
C PRO A 378 -23.33 -3.10 11.90
N GLU A 379 -22.57 -2.57 10.94
CA GLU A 379 -21.39 -3.23 10.37
C GLU A 379 -20.29 -3.42 11.42
N LEU A 380 -20.13 -2.44 12.32
CA LEU A 380 -19.19 -2.53 13.44
C LEU A 380 -19.68 -3.50 14.51
N GLN A 381 -21.00 -3.56 14.75
CA GLN A 381 -21.60 -4.55 15.64
C GLN A 381 -21.36 -5.97 15.15
N GLU A 382 -21.50 -6.21 13.84
CA GLU A 382 -21.24 -7.52 13.26
C GLU A 382 -19.76 -7.91 13.36
N LEU A 383 -18.85 -7.01 13.00
CA LEU A 383 -17.41 -7.30 13.01
C LEU A 383 -16.86 -7.49 14.44
N ILE A 384 -17.17 -6.57 15.35
CA ILE A 384 -16.61 -6.56 16.70
C ILE A 384 -17.43 -7.47 17.63
N GLY A 385 -18.76 -7.41 17.56
CA GLY A 385 -19.66 -8.17 18.43
C GLY A 385 -19.63 -9.68 18.19
N ASN A 386 -19.27 -10.13 16.98
CA ASN A 386 -19.00 -11.55 16.73
C ASN A 386 -17.50 -11.91 16.91
N GLY A 387 -16.68 -10.95 17.31
CA GLY A 387 -15.25 -11.12 17.52
C GLY A 387 -14.45 -11.38 16.24
N TRP A 388 -14.93 -11.01 15.05
CA TRP A 388 -14.13 -11.09 13.82
C TRP A 388 -12.98 -10.06 13.81
N LEU A 389 -13.17 -8.95 14.52
CA LEU A 389 -12.19 -7.91 14.78
C LEU A 389 -12.11 -7.68 16.30
N LEU A 390 -10.90 -7.64 16.84
CA LEU A 390 -10.68 -7.33 18.25
C LEU A 390 -10.50 -5.82 18.39
N LEU A 391 -11.14 -5.20 19.38
CA LEU A 391 -11.07 -3.76 19.60
C LEU A 391 -10.52 -3.45 20.99
N ALA A 392 -9.52 -2.59 21.06
CA ALA A 392 -9.01 -1.99 22.28
C ALA A 392 -9.08 -0.46 22.18
N ALA A 393 -9.44 0.19 23.28
CA ALA A 393 -9.42 1.64 23.44
C ALA A 393 -8.25 2.04 24.35
N ILE A 394 -7.52 3.07 23.95
CA ILE A 394 -6.56 3.79 24.78
C ILE A 394 -7.18 5.15 25.05
N ASP A 395 -7.40 5.47 26.32
CA ASP A 395 -7.93 6.77 26.70
C ASP A 395 -6.88 7.87 26.41
N PRO A 396 -7.25 8.94 25.69
CA PRO A 396 -6.32 9.96 25.23
C PRO A 396 -5.75 10.86 26.34
N ASP A 397 -6.36 10.86 27.53
CA ASP A 397 -6.02 11.75 28.64
C ASP A 397 -5.10 11.07 29.67
N ASN A 398 -5.36 9.80 30.01
CA ASN A 398 -4.60 9.07 31.04
C ASN A 398 -3.86 7.82 30.51
N GLY A 399 -4.13 7.37 29.29
CA GLY A 399 -3.52 6.17 28.70
C GLY A 399 -4.10 4.85 29.20
N ASP A 400 -5.21 4.87 29.95
CA ASP A 400 -5.89 3.66 30.41
C ASP A 400 -6.37 2.82 29.22
N ILE A 401 -6.13 1.52 29.27
CA ILE A 401 -6.47 0.59 28.20
C ILE A 401 -7.72 -0.20 28.59
N LYS A 402 -8.69 -0.25 27.69
CA LYS A 402 -9.88 -1.11 27.81
C LYS A 402 -10.04 -2.00 26.58
N LEU A 403 -10.35 -3.27 26.79
CA LEU A 403 -10.63 -4.23 25.73
C LEU A 403 -12.14 -4.36 25.54
N PHE A 404 -12.61 -4.43 24.30
CA PHE A 404 -13.99 -4.78 24.02
C PHE A 404 -14.17 -6.30 24.07
N GLU A 405 -15.00 -6.78 24.98
CA GLU A 405 -15.40 -8.19 25.06
C GLU A 405 -16.83 -8.37 24.52
N PRO A 406 -17.02 -9.22 23.49
CA PRO A 406 -18.34 -9.56 22.97
C PRO A 406 -19.34 -9.95 24.06
N GLY A 407 -20.47 -9.22 24.12
CA GLY A 407 -21.52 -9.44 25.11
C GLY A 407 -21.33 -8.72 26.45
N GLU A 408 -20.13 -8.23 26.77
CA GLU A 408 -19.84 -7.48 28.00
C GLU A 408 -19.54 -5.99 27.74
N GLY A 409 -18.97 -5.66 26.58
CA GLY A 409 -18.54 -4.30 26.24
C GLY A 409 -17.10 -4.02 26.66
N PHE A 410 -16.77 -2.76 26.97
CA PHE A 410 -15.41 -2.38 27.35
C PHE A 410 -15.07 -2.77 28.79
N VAL A 411 -14.08 -3.65 28.96
CA VAL A 411 -13.52 -4.09 30.25
C VAL A 411 -12.09 -3.56 30.42
N SER A 412 -11.67 -3.27 31.66
CA SER A 412 -10.32 -2.79 31.95
C SER A 412 -9.25 -3.83 31.61
N TRP A 413 -8.15 -3.39 30.99
CA TRP A 413 -7.01 -4.24 30.73
C TRP A 413 -6.01 -4.16 31.90
N ASP A 414 -6.10 -5.12 32.82
CA ASP A 414 -5.33 -5.11 34.07
C ASP A 414 -4.08 -6.02 34.02
N LYS A 415 -3.56 -6.32 32.82
CA LYS A 415 -2.37 -7.16 32.68
C LYS A 415 -1.10 -6.38 33.01
N ALA A 416 -0.11 -7.09 33.55
CA ALA A 416 1.20 -6.50 33.85
C ALA A 416 1.84 -5.92 32.57
N LEU A 417 2.29 -4.67 32.64
CA LEU A 417 3.09 -4.04 31.60
C LEU A 417 4.47 -4.70 31.55
N THR A 418 4.86 -5.14 30.36
CA THR A 418 6.21 -5.67 30.11
C THR A 418 7.06 -4.54 29.53
N GLU A 419 8.24 -4.31 30.12
CA GLU A 419 9.21 -3.39 29.52
C GLU A 419 9.66 -3.91 28.15
N LEU A 420 9.58 -3.05 27.14
CA LEU A 420 10.03 -3.39 25.79
C LEU A 420 11.55 -3.21 25.67
N PRO A 421 12.23 -4.11 24.94
CA PRO A 421 13.65 -3.94 24.65
C PRO A 421 13.89 -2.65 23.85
N VAL A 422 14.96 -1.95 24.17
CA VAL A 422 15.36 -0.69 23.50
C VAL A 422 16.63 -0.92 22.69
N VAL A 423 16.59 -0.61 21.39
CA VAL A 423 17.71 -0.77 20.45
C VAL A 423 18.06 0.57 19.78
N ASP A 424 19.29 0.70 19.28
CA ASP A 424 19.73 1.93 18.59
C ASP A 424 19.11 2.05 17.20
N LYS A 425 19.01 0.94 16.45
CA LYS A 425 18.43 0.87 15.10
C LYS A 425 17.55 -0.36 14.94
N SER A 426 16.62 -0.34 13.99
CA SER A 426 15.75 -1.50 13.71
C SER A 426 16.54 -2.75 13.34
N SER A 427 17.65 -2.61 12.59
CA SER A 427 18.52 -3.73 12.21
C SER A 427 19.10 -4.48 13.40
N ASP A 428 19.37 -3.79 14.50
CA ASP A 428 19.93 -4.39 15.72
C ASP A 428 18.92 -5.34 16.39
N TRP A 429 17.63 -5.19 16.07
CA TRP A 429 16.55 -6.03 16.56
C TRP A 429 16.22 -7.20 15.62
N TYR A 430 16.13 -6.96 14.32
CA TYR A 430 15.68 -8.01 13.39
C TYR A 430 16.77 -8.84 12.73
N GLN A 431 18.02 -8.37 12.72
CA GLN A 431 19.08 -9.04 11.99
C GLN A 431 19.39 -10.42 12.59
N GLY A 432 19.48 -11.44 11.73
CA GLY A 432 19.68 -12.83 12.15
C GLY A 432 18.41 -13.58 12.54
N HIS A 433 17.24 -12.92 12.50
CA HIS A 433 15.96 -13.53 12.82
C HIS A 433 15.07 -13.67 11.58
N GLU A 434 14.64 -14.90 11.30
CA GLU A 434 13.73 -15.19 10.18
C GLU A 434 12.26 -15.23 10.61
N GLY A 435 11.97 -15.48 11.89
CA GLY A 435 10.62 -15.56 12.47
C GLY A 435 9.99 -14.21 12.83
N PRO A 436 8.72 -14.19 13.27
CA PRO A 436 8.14 -13.01 13.92
C PRO A 436 8.93 -12.56 15.14
N LEU A 437 9.02 -11.26 15.35
CA LEU A 437 9.65 -10.67 16.53
C LEU A 437 8.63 -9.91 17.38
N PRO A 438 8.81 -9.90 18.71
CA PRO A 438 8.03 -9.02 19.57
C PRO A 438 8.40 -7.56 19.30
N PHE A 439 7.55 -6.65 19.79
CA PHE A 439 7.80 -5.22 19.68
C PHE A 439 9.08 -4.81 20.41
N ALA A 440 9.75 -3.79 19.87
CA ALA A 440 10.90 -3.14 20.49
C ALA A 440 10.78 -1.63 20.32
N LEU A 441 11.54 -0.88 21.11
CA LEU A 441 11.67 0.56 20.97
C LEU A 441 13.00 0.90 20.30
N ILE A 442 12.95 1.73 19.26
CA ILE A 442 14.11 2.28 18.56
C ILE A 442 14.41 3.64 19.20
N LYS A 443 15.63 3.85 19.67
CA LYS A 443 16.06 5.13 20.24
C LYS A 443 15.79 6.26 19.24
N GLN A 444 15.00 7.24 19.67
CA GLN A 444 14.71 8.40 18.87
C GLN A 444 15.88 9.39 18.97
N VAL A 445 16.39 9.83 17.83
CA VAL A 445 17.37 10.93 17.80
C VAL A 445 16.63 12.19 18.27
N GLN A 446 17.08 12.81 19.36
CA GLN A 446 16.58 14.11 19.78
C GLN A 446 17.01 15.13 18.72
N HIS A 447 16.10 15.47 17.81
CA HIS A 447 16.24 16.68 17.00
C HIS A 447 15.83 17.84 17.90
N GLY A 448 16.82 18.58 18.40
CA GLY A 448 16.63 19.79 19.21
C GLY A 448 16.17 20.99 18.41
#